data_AF-A0A836NZN2-F1
#
_entry.id   AF-A0A836NZN2-F1
#
_cell.length_a   1.000
_cell.length_b   1.000
_cell.length_c   1.000
_cell.angle_alpha   90.00
_cell.angle_beta   90.00
_cell.angle_gamma   90.00
#
_symmetry.space_group_name_H-M   'P 1'
#
loop_
_entity.id
_entity.type
_entity.pdbx_description
1 polymer ?
#
loop_
_entity_poly.entity_id
_entity_poly.type
_entity_poly.pdbx_seq_one_letter_code
_entity_poly.pdbx_strand_id
1 'polypeptide(L)'
;MGWELMHLFSYQDGRGYGDQISSELRLCDVCRVGDALTYTYDFGDNWQHRVIVEKTMARPKGTYPRVIAGKYACPPEDCGGPWG
;
A
#
# COMPACT_ATOMS: atom_id res chain seq x y z
N MET A 1 6.56 5.87 3.30
CA MET A 1 5.74 6.74 4.15
C MET A 1 6.58 7.07 5.37
N GLY A 2 6.43 8.25 5.97
CA GLY A 2 7.22 8.68 7.14
C GLY A 2 6.69 8.15 8.47
N TRP A 3 5.74 7.21 8.45
CA TRP A 3 5.10 6.63 9.64
C TRP A 3 5.95 5.56 10.31
N GLU A 4 5.74 5.37 11.61
CA GLU A 4 6.62 4.57 12.46
C GLU A 4 6.21 3.08 12.56
N LEU A 5 5.22 2.64 11.77
CA LEU A 5 4.71 1.25 11.74
C LEU A 5 4.19 0.75 13.09
N MET A 6 3.67 1.65 13.93
CA MET A 6 3.16 1.30 15.26
C MET A 6 1.73 0.75 15.24
N HIS A 7 1.00 0.98 14.16
CA HIS A 7 -0.42 0.64 14.07
C HIS A 7 -0.66 -0.60 13.21
N LEU A 8 -1.80 -1.24 13.45
CA LEU A 8 -2.30 -2.33 12.62
C LEU A 8 -2.51 -1.88 11.19
N PHE A 9 -2.32 -2.81 10.27
CA PHE A 9 -2.57 -2.58 8.85
C PHE A 9 -3.18 -3.81 8.19
N SER A 10 -3.80 -3.60 7.03
CA SER A 10 -4.30 -4.69 6.19
C SER A 10 -4.16 -4.38 4.71
N TYR A 11 -4.16 -5.44 3.91
CA TYR A 11 -4.25 -5.37 2.46
C TYR A 11 -5.55 -6.07 2.02
N GLN A 12 -6.27 -5.45 1.10
CA GLN A 12 -7.51 -5.99 0.54
C GLN A 12 -7.45 -5.93 -0.98
N ASP A 13 -8.07 -6.90 -1.65
CA ASP A 13 -8.20 -6.85 -3.10
C ASP A 13 -9.10 -5.68 -3.52
N GLY A 14 -8.78 -5.05 -4.66
CA GLY A 14 -9.61 -4.00 -5.25
C GLY A 14 -10.89 -4.53 -5.90
N ARG A 15 -11.23 -5.82 -5.73
CA ARG A 15 -12.33 -6.50 -6.42
C ARG A 15 -13.57 -6.66 -5.54
N GLY A 16 -13.51 -6.20 -4.30
CA GLY A 16 -14.70 -5.92 -3.48
C GLY A 16 -15.27 -7.14 -2.76
N TYR A 17 -14.52 -8.24 -2.65
CA TYR A 17 -14.90 -9.40 -1.85
C TYR A 17 -13.95 -9.57 -0.68
N GLY A 18 -14.06 -8.67 0.31
CA GLY A 18 -13.85 -8.82 1.76
C GLY A 18 -12.66 -9.57 2.36
N ASP A 19 -11.87 -10.32 1.61
CA ASP A 19 -10.85 -11.21 2.13
C ASP A 19 -9.53 -10.46 2.24
N GLN A 20 -9.03 -10.40 3.47
CA GLN A 20 -7.73 -9.84 3.77
C GLN A 20 -6.64 -10.68 3.09
N ILE A 21 -5.70 -9.99 2.44
CA ILE A 21 -4.54 -10.63 1.82
C ILE A 21 -3.50 -10.88 2.91
N SER A 22 -3.16 -12.15 3.11
CA SER A 22 -2.07 -12.57 4.00
C SER A 22 -0.73 -12.02 3.52
N SER A 23 0.11 -11.61 4.47
CA SER A 23 1.50 -11.16 4.21
C SER A 23 2.41 -12.28 3.70
N GLU A 24 1.97 -13.53 3.72
CA GLU A 24 2.70 -14.69 3.20
C GLU A 24 2.58 -14.82 1.67
N LEU A 25 1.62 -14.14 1.05
CA LEU A 25 1.44 -14.13 -0.40
C LEU A 25 2.37 -13.12 -1.06
N ARG A 26 2.89 -13.46 -2.25
CA ARG A 26 3.66 -12.49 -3.03
C ARG A 26 2.70 -11.64 -3.85
N LEU A 27 3.10 -10.39 -4.13
CA LEU A 27 2.30 -9.48 -4.94
C LEU A 27 1.90 -10.08 -6.31
N CYS A 28 2.79 -10.88 -6.93
CA CYS A 28 2.50 -11.54 -8.21
C CYS A 28 1.46 -12.66 -8.11
N ASP A 29 1.20 -13.20 -6.93
CA ASP A 29 0.20 -14.25 -6.71
C ASP A 29 -1.22 -13.65 -6.64
N VAL A 30 -1.35 -12.36 -6.29
CA VAL A 30 -2.65 -11.68 -6.06
C VAL A 30 -2.96 -10.54 -7.04
N CYS A 31 -1.97 -10.03 -7.78
CA CYS A 31 -2.16 -8.88 -8.69
C CYS A 31 -1.47 -9.07 -10.04
N ARG A 32 -2.12 -8.53 -11.07
CA ARG A 32 -1.59 -8.35 -12.43
C ARG A 32 -1.49 -6.87 -12.77
N VAL A 33 -0.85 -6.57 -13.89
CA VAL A 33 -0.82 -5.19 -14.41
C VAL A 33 -2.24 -4.67 -14.61
N GLY A 34 -2.52 -3.49 -14.05
CA GLY A 34 -3.85 -2.87 -14.04
C GLY A 34 -4.67 -3.17 -12.79
N ASP A 35 -4.33 -4.21 -12.01
CA ASP A 35 -4.98 -4.47 -10.73
C ASP A 35 -4.56 -3.45 -9.67
N ALA A 36 -5.42 -3.28 -8.67
CA ALA A 36 -5.18 -2.46 -7.50
C ALA A 36 -5.51 -3.20 -6.21
N LEU A 37 -4.80 -2.83 -5.15
CA LEU A 37 -5.05 -3.23 -3.77
C LEU A 37 -5.35 -1.98 -2.94
N THR A 38 -6.13 -2.17 -1.88
CA THR A 38 -6.26 -1.17 -0.82
C THR A 38 -5.38 -1.58 0.34
N TYR A 39 -4.45 -0.70 0.72
CA TYR A 39 -3.67 -0.77 1.93
C TYR A 39 -4.28 0.18 2.96
N THR A 40 -4.76 -0.35 4.08
CA THR A 40 -5.24 0.45 5.20
C THR A 40 -4.20 0.42 6.31
N TYR A 41 -3.73 1.59 6.73
CA TYR A 41 -2.85 1.78 7.89
C TYR A 41 -3.60 2.54 8.97
N ASP A 42 -3.37 2.13 10.22
CA ASP A 42 -4.02 2.67 11.40
C ASP A 42 -5.54 2.57 11.35
N PHE A 43 -6.10 1.58 12.04
CA PHE A 43 -7.55 1.36 12.04
C PHE A 43 -8.31 2.41 12.86
N GLY A 44 -7.62 3.26 13.64
CA GLY A 44 -8.20 4.45 14.24
C GLY A 44 -8.42 5.55 13.20
N ASP A 45 -7.32 6.01 12.58
CA ASP A 45 -7.33 7.10 11.61
C ASP A 45 -7.80 6.70 10.20
N ASN A 46 -7.81 5.40 9.90
CA ASN A 46 -8.26 4.80 8.65
C ASN A 46 -7.56 5.38 7.40
N TRP A 47 -6.24 5.46 7.44
CA TRP A 47 -5.46 5.90 6.29
C TRP A 47 -5.49 4.85 5.18
N GLN A 48 -6.11 5.19 4.05
CA GLN A 48 -6.24 4.29 2.90
C GLN A 48 -5.35 4.71 1.74
N HIS A 49 -4.52 3.77 1.30
CA HIS A 49 -3.71 3.90 0.10
C HIS A 49 -4.16 2.91 -0.95
N ARG A 50 -4.38 3.42 -2.17
CA ARG A 50 -4.58 2.57 -3.33
C ARG A 50 -3.23 2.25 -3.97
N VAL A 51 -2.86 0.98 -3.98
CA VAL A 51 -1.62 0.46 -4.56
C VAL A 51 -1.93 -0.16 -5.91
N ILE A 52 -1.38 0.39 -7.00
CA ILE A 52 -1.69 -0.02 -8.37
C ILE A 52 -0.46 -0.67 -9.01
N VAL A 53 -0.63 -1.82 -9.66
CA VAL A 53 0.43 -2.42 -10.47
C VAL A 53 0.39 -1.81 -11.86
N GLU A 54 1.16 -0.74 -12.09
CA GLU A 54 1.15 -0.01 -13.36
C GLU A 54 1.88 -0.75 -14.49
N LYS A 55 2.97 -1.45 -14.17
CA LYS A 55 3.81 -2.13 -15.16
C LYS A 55 4.65 -3.23 -14.53
N THR A 56 4.89 -4.30 -15.28
CA THR A 56 5.92 -5.31 -14.99
C THR A 56 7.06 -5.18 -15.99
N MET A 57 8.29 -5.38 -15.53
CA MET A 57 9.49 -5.29 -16.36
C MET A 57 10.55 -6.28 -15.89
N ALA A 58 11.47 -6.65 -16.78
CA ALA A 58 12.62 -7.47 -16.42
C ALA A 58 13.44 -6.74 -15.34
N ARG A 59 13.76 -7.44 -14.25
CA ARG A 59 14.41 -6.87 -13.06
C ARG A 59 15.76 -6.23 -13.41
N PRO A 60 15.86 -4.88 -13.42
CA PRO A 60 17.16 -4.22 -13.63
C PRO A 60 18.13 -4.50 -12.47
N LYS A 61 19.43 -4.47 -12.74
CA LYS A 61 20.47 -4.67 -11.71
C LYS A 61 20.42 -3.59 -10.63
N GLY A 62 20.70 -3.99 -9.39
CA GLY A 62 20.83 -3.11 -8.21
C GLY A 62 19.86 -3.43 -7.07
N THR A 63 19.83 -2.53 -6.08
CA THR A 63 19.02 -2.66 -4.85
C THR A 63 17.61 -2.10 -5.01
N TYR A 64 16.64 -2.74 -4.34
CA TYR A 64 15.22 -2.42 -4.30
C TYR A 64 14.72 -2.46 -2.85
N PRO A 65 13.60 -1.78 -2.51
CA PRO A 65 12.73 -0.96 -3.36
C PRO A 65 13.36 0.40 -3.78
N ARG A 66 12.76 1.07 -4.77
CA ARG A 66 13.18 2.42 -5.21
C ARG A 66 11.97 3.34 -5.33
N VAL A 67 12.07 4.53 -4.77
CA VAL A 67 11.11 5.62 -4.98
C VAL A 67 11.62 6.45 -6.15
N ILE A 68 10.86 6.48 -7.24
CA ILE A 68 11.24 7.20 -8.47
C ILE A 68 10.54 8.54 -8.62
N ALA A 69 9.43 8.74 -7.90
CA ALA A 69 8.64 9.95 -7.91
C ALA A 69 7.83 10.03 -6.61
N GLY A 70 7.45 11.25 -6.23
CA GLY A 70 6.60 11.54 -5.09
C GLY A 70 6.18 13.01 -5.10
N LYS A 71 5.03 13.30 -4.49
CA LYS A 71 4.53 14.67 -4.35
C LYS A 71 3.84 14.82 -3.01
N TYR A 72 3.94 16.02 -2.43
CA TYR A 72 3.39 16.39 -1.12
C TYR A 72 4.10 15.72 0.06
N ALA A 73 3.87 16.28 1.25
CA ALA A 73 4.35 15.70 2.49
C ALA A 73 3.45 14.51 2.90
N CYS A 74 4.04 13.54 3.59
CA CYS A 74 3.28 12.49 4.28
C CYS A 74 2.49 13.12 5.44
N PRO A 75 1.20 12.79 5.65
CA PRO A 75 0.50 13.19 6.86
C PRO A 75 1.26 12.74 8.12
N PRO A 76 1.25 13.52 9.21
CA PRO A 76 1.78 13.09 10.49
C PRO A 76 1.05 11.83 11.00
N GLU A 77 1.67 11.11 11.92
CA GLU A 77 1.02 10.04 12.67
C GLU A 77 0.01 10.62 13.68
N ASP A 78 -1.04 9.86 14.01
CA ASP A 78 -2.10 10.22 14.96
C ASP A 78 -2.76 11.59 14.70
N CYS A 79 -2.85 12.03 13.44
CA CYS A 79 -3.43 13.32 13.11
C CYS A 79 -4.94 13.26 12.83
N GLY A 80 -5.62 12.14 13.08
CA GLY A 80 -7.08 12.02 12.99
C GLY A 80 -7.59 11.67 11.59
N GLY A 81 -6.76 11.04 10.77
CA GLY A 81 -7.15 10.63 9.42
C GLY A 81 -7.31 11.80 8.44
N PRO A 82 -7.91 11.57 7.25
CA PRO A 82 -8.04 12.58 6.20
C PRO A 82 -8.86 13.84 6.57
N TRP A 83 -9.61 13.80 7.68
CA TRP A 83 -10.48 14.88 8.14
C TRP A 83 -9.97 15.60 9.39
N GLY A 84 -8.88 15.11 10.00
CA GLY A 84 -8.32 15.63 11.25
C GLY A 84 -7.51 16.90 11.10
#